data_AF-A0ABD7FBX5-F1
#
_entry.id   AF-A0ABD7FBX5-F1
#
_cell.length_a   1.000
_cell.length_b   1.000
_cell.length_c   1.000
_cell.angle_alpha   90.00
_cell.angle_beta   90.00
_cell.angle_gamma   90.00
#
_symmetry.space_group_name_H-M   'P 1'
#
loop_
_entity.id
_entity.type
_entity.pdbx_description
1 polymer ?
#
loop_
_entity_poly.entity_id
_entity_poly.type
_entity_poly.pdbx_seq_one_letter_code
_entity_poly.pdbx_strand_id
1 'polypeptide(L)' 'MDLIEAKKNLESLHQDKEKLESLNHLNSTFQFKQACQHRIHDIDKQINNIQHNIKRYARP' A
#
# COMPACT_ATOMS: atom_id res chain seq x y z
N MET A 1 19.48 2.00 3.27
CA MET A 1 18.02 2.24 3.30
C MET A 1 17.73 2.97 4.60
N ASP A 2 17.09 4.13 4.55
CA ASP A 2 16.62 4.78 5.77
C ASP A 2 15.42 3.99 6.32
N LEU A 3 15.63 3.30 7.44
CA LEU A 3 14.61 2.44 8.05
C LEU A 3 13.47 3.25 8.69
N ILE A 4 13.70 4.51 9.06
CA ILE A 4 12.68 5.40 9.63
C ILE A 4 11.77 5.88 8.50
N GLU A 5 12.35 6.35 7.39
CA GLU A 5 11.60 6.75 6.20
C GLU A 5 10.81 5.58 5.60
N ALA A 6 11.41 4.39 5.55
CA ALA A 6 10.75 3.18 5.07
C ALA A 6 9.50 2.80 5.89
N LYS A 7 9.56 2.96 7.22
CA LYS A 7 8.42 2.71 8.11
C LYS A 7 7.30 3.74 7.92
N LYS A 8 7.64 5.02 7.76
CA LYS A 8 6.66 6.08 7.47
C LYS A 8 5.95 5.81 6.14
N ASN A 9 6.70 5.45 5.10
CA ASN A 9 6.13 5.12 3.79
C ASN A 9 5.19 3.91 3.87
N LEU A 10 5.52 2.92 4.69
CA LEU A 10 4.66 1.76 4.92
C LEU A 10 3.35 2.14 5.61
N GLU A 11 3.40 3.01 6.62
CA GLU A 11 2.20 3.53 7.30
C GLU A 11 1.29 4.33 6.34
N SER A 12 1.87 5.22 5.52
CA SER A 12 1.11 5.98 4.52
C SER A 12 0.45 5.07 3.48
N LEU A 13 1.15 4.03 3.01
CA LEU A 13 0.59 3.05 2.07
C LEU A 13 -0.60 2.28 2.67
N HIS A 14 -0.56 1.95 3.96
CA HIS A 14 -1.70 1.33 4.63
C HIS A 14 -2.91 2.27 4.71
N GLN A 15 -2.70 3.54 5.04
CA GLN A 15 -3.78 4.54 5.08
C GLN A 15 -4.40 4.77 3.69
N ASP A 16 -3.59 4.80 2.64
CA ASP A 16 -4.07 4.94 1.27
C ASP A 16 -4.91 3.74 0.83
N LYS A 17 -4.50 2.52 1.22
CA LYS A 17 -5.28 1.30 0.96
C LYS A 17 -6.65 1.35 1.64
N GLU A 18 -6.70 1.71 2.92
CA GLU A 18 -7.96 1.81 3.68
C GLU A 18 -8.94 2.83 3.07
N LYS A 19 -8.41 3.99 2.62
CA LYS A 19 -9.20 5.00 1.91
C LYS A 19 -9.75 4.48 0.58
N LEU A 20 -8.94 3.77 -0.20
CA LEU A 20 -9.37 3.19 -1.48
C LEU A 20 -10.42 2.09 -1.30
N GLU A 21 -10.28 1.25 -0.28
CA GLU A 21 -11.27 0.23 0.07
C GLU A 21 -12.61 0.88 0.48
N SER A 22 -12.55 1.94 1.29
CA SER A 22 -13.73 2.73 1.68
C SER A 22 -14.42 3.38 0.47
N LEU A 23 -13.65 4.00 -0.43
CA LEU A 23 -14.18 4.62 -1.64
C LEU A 23 -14.78 3.59 -2.61
N ASN A 24 -14.11 2.45 -2.77
CA ASN A 24 -14.59 1.33 -3.60
C ASN A 24 -15.93 0.77 -3.12
N HIS A 25 -16.16 0.79 -1.81
CA HIS A 25 -17.45 0.41 -1.22
C HIS A 25 -18.56 1.44 -1.54
N LEU A 26 -18.24 2.73 -1.49
CA LEU A 26 -19.20 3.83 -1.66
C LEU A 26 -19.59 4.10 -3.12
N ASN A 27 -18.75 3.75 -4.10
CA ASN A 27 -19.01 4.03 -5.51
C ASN A 27 -19.28 2.75 -6.32
N SER A 28 -20.45 2.69 -6.95
CA SER A 28 -20.95 1.49 -7.63
C SER A 28 -20.43 1.30 -9.05
N THR A 29 -19.77 2.29 -9.65
CA THR A 29 -19.38 2.22 -11.06
C THR A 29 -18.26 1.20 -11.30
N PHE A 30 -18.42 0.34 -12.30
CA PHE A 30 -17.48 -0.74 -12.59
C PHE A 30 -16.05 -0.23 -12.83
N GLN A 31 -15.90 0.84 -13.61
CA GLN A 31 -14.60 1.46 -13.91
C GLN A 31 -13.90 1.96 -12.65
N PHE A 32 -14.65 2.57 -11.73
CA PHE A 32 -14.11 3.04 -10.46
C PHE A 32 -13.65 1.86 -9.58
N LYS A 33 -14.48 0.81 -9.47
CA LYS A 33 -14.11 -0.39 -8.72
C LYS A 33 -12.85 -1.05 -9.26
N GLN A 34 -12.73 -1.15 -10.58
CA GLN A 34 -11.55 -1.70 -11.23
C GLN A 34 -10.30 -0.83 -10.98
N ALA A 35 -10.43 0.50 -11.04
CA ALA A 35 -9.34 1.41 -10.74
C ALA A 35 -8.87 1.30 -9.27
N CYS A 36 -9.82 1.23 -8.32
CA CYS A 36 -9.50 0.99 -6.91
C CYS A 36 -8.79 -0.35 -6.71
N GLN A 37 -9.27 -1.43 -7.31
CA GLN A 37 -8.65 -2.75 -7.23
C GLN A 37 -7.22 -2.76 -7.79
N HIS A 38 -6.99 -2.15 -8.95
CA HIS A 38 -5.65 -2.02 -9.51
C HIS A 38 -4.71 -1.24 -8.57
N ARG A 39 -5.19 -0.12 -8.03
CA ARG A 39 -4.37 0.69 -7.12
C ARG A 39 -4.06 -0.03 -5.81
N ILE A 40 -5.02 -0.77 -5.25
CA ILE A 40 -4.81 -1.62 -4.06
C ILE A 40 -3.73 -2.67 -4.34
N HIS A 41 -3.79 -3.32 -5.51
CA HIS A 41 -2.79 -4.32 -5.90
C HIS A 41 -1.37 -3.73 -6.03
N ASP A 42 -1.24 -2.52 -6.56
CA ASP A 42 0.04 -1.81 -6.65
C ASP A 42 0.57 -1.41 -5.26
N ILE A 43 -0.32 -0.98 -4.36
CA ILE A 43 0.03 -0.68 -2.96
C ILE A 43 0.52 -1.96 -2.26
N ASP A 44 -0.16 -3.09 -2.44
CA ASP A 44 0.26 -4.36 -1.84
C ASP A 44 1.64 -4.81 -2.33
N LYS A 45 1.98 -4.59 -3.61
CA LYS A 45 3.33 -4.83 -4.12
C LYS A 45 4.37 -3.92 -3.45
N GLN A 46 4.06 -2.64 -3.30
CA GLN A 46 4.95 -1.68 -2.64
C GLN A 46 5.19 -2.04 -1.17
N ILE A 47 4.14 -2.41 -0.43
CA ILE A 47 4.23 -2.87 0.96
C ILE A 47 5.14 -4.09 1.05
N ASN A 48 4.92 -5.11 0.21
CA ASN A 48 5.73 -6.33 0.20
C ASN A 48 7.22 -6.02 -0.07
N ASN A 49 7.50 -5.13 -1.04
CA ASN A 49 8.86 -4.73 -1.36
C ASN A 49 9.54 -3.99 -0.20
N ILE A 50 8.84 -3.04 0.43
CA ILE A 50 9.37 -2.29 1.58
C ILE A 50 9.61 -3.24 2.76
N GLN A 51 8.67 -4.13 3.08
CA GLN A 51 8.81 -5.12 4.14
C GLN A 51 9.99 -6.06 3.89
N HIS A 52 10.17 -6.54 2.65
CA HIS A 52 11.29 -7.38 2.28
C HIS A 52 12.63 -6.64 2.44
N ASN A 53 12.70 -5.39 1.98
CA ASN A 53 13.90 -4.57 2.12
C ASN A 53 14.22 -4.28 3.59
N ILE A 54 13.23 -3.90 4.41
CA ILE A 54 13.43 -3.72 5.85
C ILE A 54 13.99 -4.99 6.47
N LYS A 55 13.40 -6.17 6.20
CA LYS A 55 13.91 -7.45 6.73
C LYS A 55 15.34 -7.75 6.27
N ARG A 56 15.68 -7.42 5.02
CA ARG A 56 17.00 -7.67 4.44
C ARG A 56 18.08 -6.77 5.05
N TYR A 57 17.75 -5.50 5.28
CA TYR A 57 18.71 -4.49 5.77
C TYR A 57 18.68 -4.30 7.29
N ALA A 58 17.72 -4.87 8.00
CA ALA A 58 17.67 -4.89 9.47
C ALA A 58 18.37 -6.10 10.11
N ARG A 59 19.16 -6.88 9.34
CA ARG A 59 20.02 -7.92 9.92
C ARG A 59 21.13 -7.28 10.75
N PRO A 60 21.43 -7.81 11.95
CA PRO A 60 22.49 -7.31 12.83
C PRO A 60 23.89 -7.47 12.22
#